data_AF-A0A382W8X7-F1
#
_entry.id   AF-A0A382W8X7-F1
#
_cell.length_a   1.000
_cell.length_b   1.000
_cell.length_c   1.000
_cell.angle_alpha   90.00
_cell.angle_beta   90.00
_cell.angle_gamma   90.00
#
_symmetry.space_group_name_H-M   'P 1'
#
loop_
_entity.id
_entity.type
_entity.pdbx_description
1 polymer ?
#
loop_
_entity_poly.entity_id
_entity_poly.type
_entity_poly.pdbx_seq_one_letter_code
_entity_poly.pdbx_strand_id
1 'polypeptide(L)'
;MDERIKIAVPSGALNVMQERIGNPYSCGGQVIPGLLQYGDVPEIGSLIAPRHCIWETGSQDKLIVPGWKEKAVSRLQRAYKASGHPDRLQIHNFEGGHRWDGTTALPIIEKKLLGR
;
A
#
# COMPACT_ATOMS: atom_id res chain seq x y z
N MET A 1 -15.59 -2.20 0.63
CA MET A 1 -14.85 -1.09 0.00
C MET A 1 -15.67 0.17 0.18
N ASP A 2 -15.05 1.29 0.57
CA ASP A 2 -15.77 2.55 0.87
C ASP A 2 -15.15 3.71 0.08
N GLU A 3 -15.94 4.29 -0.82
CA GLU A 3 -15.51 5.37 -1.72
C GLU A 3 -15.48 6.73 -1.01
N ARG A 4 -16.08 6.86 0.17
CA ARG A 4 -16.09 8.10 0.96
C ARG A 4 -14.72 8.43 1.56
N ILE A 5 -13.83 7.42 1.69
CA ILE A 5 -12.46 7.62 2.16
C ILE A 5 -11.67 8.41 1.11
N LYS A 6 -11.27 9.64 1.43
CA LYS A 6 -10.58 10.55 0.50
C LYS A 6 -9.06 10.29 0.38
N ILE A 7 -8.44 9.80 1.46
CA ILE A 7 -7.00 9.52 1.56
C ILE A 7 -6.81 8.22 2.34
N ALA A 8 -5.98 7.31 1.83
CA ALA A 8 -5.58 6.08 2.52
C ALA A 8 -4.09 6.09 2.84
N VAL A 9 -3.70 5.57 4.00
CA VAL A 9 -2.29 5.49 4.44
C VAL A 9 -1.95 4.07 4.94
N PRO A 10 -1.90 3.05 4.07
CA PRO A 10 -1.54 1.71 4.49
C PRO A 10 -0.04 1.64 4.83
N SER A 11 0.31 0.97 5.94
CA SER A 11 1.69 0.86 6.43
C SER A 11 2.04 -0.58 6.75
N GLY A 12 3.24 -1.03 6.38
CA GLY A 12 3.70 -2.40 6.63
C GLY A 12 2.91 -3.50 5.88
N ALA A 13 2.10 -3.10 4.89
CA ALA A 13 1.18 -3.99 4.17
C ALA A 13 1.46 -4.07 2.67
N LEU A 14 2.61 -3.56 2.21
CA LEU A 14 2.96 -3.51 0.81
C LEU A 14 3.65 -4.81 0.37
N ASN A 15 2.84 -5.82 0.04
CA ASN A 15 3.29 -7.18 -0.22
C ASN A 15 2.53 -7.81 -1.40
N VAL A 16 2.85 -9.07 -1.72
CA VAL A 16 2.02 -9.94 -2.59
C VAL A 16 1.64 -11.24 -1.88
N MET A 17 0.62 -11.96 -2.37
CA MET A 17 0.19 -13.23 -1.78
C MET A 17 1.27 -14.31 -1.90
N GLN A 18 1.97 -14.38 -3.04
CA GLN A 18 3.05 -15.35 -3.25
C GLN A 18 4.16 -15.25 -2.19
N GLU A 19 4.50 -14.02 -1.81
CA GLU A 19 5.46 -13.72 -0.75
C GLU A 19 4.89 -14.10 0.63
N ARG A 20 3.65 -13.68 0.93
CA ARG A 20 3.02 -13.95 2.22
C ARG A 20 2.90 -15.43 2.53
N ILE A 21 2.41 -16.24 1.58
CA ILE A 21 2.21 -17.68 1.79
C ILE A 21 3.52 -18.46 1.94
N GLY A 22 4.63 -17.92 1.43
CA GLY A 22 5.95 -18.53 1.53
C GLY A 22 6.67 -18.24 2.85
N ASN A 23 6.12 -17.37 3.71
CA ASN A 23 6.76 -16.91 4.93
C ASN A 23 5.98 -17.36 6.18
N PRO A 24 6.63 -18.00 7.18
CA PRO A 24 5.97 -18.49 8.41
C PRO A 24 5.27 -17.40 9.26
N TYR A 25 5.53 -16.12 9.02
CA TYR A 25 4.96 -15.01 9.80
C TYR A 25 3.65 -14.42 9.22
N SER A 26 3.05 -15.05 8.19
CA SER A 26 1.78 -14.56 7.64
C SER A 26 0.59 -14.99 8.49
N CYS A 27 -0.24 -14.02 8.90
CA CYS A 27 -1.50 -14.32 9.57
C CYS A 27 -2.48 -14.92 8.55
N GLY A 28 -3.06 -16.09 8.85
CA GLY A 28 -4.03 -16.74 7.97
C GLY A 28 -5.26 -15.86 7.66
N GLY A 29 -5.61 -14.92 8.54
CA GLY A 29 -6.71 -13.97 8.32
C GLY A 29 -6.44 -12.94 7.21
N GLN A 30 -5.21 -12.85 6.71
CA GLN A 30 -4.84 -11.98 5.59
C GLN A 30 -4.91 -12.73 4.24
N VAL A 31 -5.21 -14.04 4.26
CA VAL A 31 -5.43 -14.84 3.05
C VAL A 31 -6.86 -14.64 2.59
N ILE A 32 -7.02 -14.16 1.35
CA ILE A 32 -8.33 -14.03 0.70
C ILE A 32 -8.52 -15.22 -0.24
N PRO A 33 -9.44 -16.17 0.07
CA PRO A 33 -9.68 -17.33 -0.79
C PRO A 33 -10.05 -16.91 -2.21
N GLY A 34 -9.41 -17.52 -3.21
CA GLY A 34 -9.66 -17.24 -4.62
C GLY A 34 -9.10 -15.93 -5.17
N LEU A 35 -8.45 -15.09 -4.35
CA LEU A 35 -7.93 -13.78 -4.80
C LEU A 35 -7.06 -13.88 -6.06
N LEU A 36 -6.16 -14.88 -6.10
CA LEU A 36 -5.22 -15.09 -7.20
C LEU A 36 -5.87 -15.40 -8.56
N GLN A 37 -7.17 -15.68 -8.60
CA GLN A 37 -7.91 -15.83 -9.86
C GLN A 37 -8.20 -14.48 -10.54
N TYR A 38 -8.19 -13.39 -9.77
CA TYR A 38 -8.55 -12.04 -10.24
C TYR A 38 -7.38 -11.06 -10.19
N GLY A 39 -6.41 -11.27 -9.30
CA GLY A 39 -5.29 -10.38 -9.08
C GLY A 39 -4.61 -10.72 -7.77
N ASP A 40 -4.01 -9.72 -7.12
CA ASP A 40 -3.31 -9.88 -5.86
C ASP A 40 -3.55 -8.64 -4.97
N VAL A 41 -2.90 -8.57 -3.81
CA VAL A 41 -2.98 -7.43 -2.86
C VAL A 41 -2.74 -6.08 -3.54
N PRO A 42 -1.79 -5.92 -4.49
CA PRO A 42 -1.64 -4.67 -5.24
C PRO A 42 -2.87 -4.28 -6.08
N GLU A 43 -3.64 -5.21 -6.64
CA GLU A 43 -4.87 -4.89 -7.36
C GLU A 43 -5.97 -4.45 -6.40
N ILE A 44 -6.07 -5.05 -5.21
CA ILE A 44 -6.96 -4.54 -4.15
C ILE A 44 -6.55 -3.11 -3.78
N GLY A 45 -5.26 -2.87 -3.55
CA GLY A 45 -4.73 -1.53 -3.29
C GLY A 45 -4.96 -0.56 -4.45
N SER A 46 -5.01 -1.06 -5.69
CA SER A 46 -5.28 -0.25 -6.88
C SER A 46 -6.71 0.26 -6.94
N LEU A 47 -7.66 -0.37 -6.23
CA LEU A 47 -9.04 0.12 -6.12
C LEU A 47 -9.16 1.45 -5.33
N ILE A 48 -8.06 1.90 -4.74
CA ILE A 48 -8.00 3.24 -4.12
C ILE A 48 -7.91 4.32 -5.21
N ALA A 49 -7.28 4.05 -6.36
CA ALA A 49 -7.17 5.00 -7.45
C ALA A 49 -8.57 5.48 -7.91
N PRO A 50 -8.74 6.77 -8.25
CA PRO A 50 -7.73 7.83 -8.31
C PRO A 50 -7.60 8.62 -6.99
N ARG A 51 -8.02 8.09 -5.84
CA ARG A 51 -7.94 8.80 -4.54
C ARG A 51 -6.49 8.79 -4.04
N HIS A 52 -6.16 9.72 -3.14
CA HIS A 52 -4.80 9.79 -2.62
C HIS A 52 -4.47 8.53 -1.80
N CYS A 53 -3.31 7.93 -2.06
CA CYS A 53 -2.82 6.79 -1.29
C CYS A 53 -1.33 6.96 -1.02
N ILE A 54 -0.94 6.84 0.24
CA ILE A 54 0.44 6.83 0.68
C ILE A 54 0.72 5.47 1.31
N TRP A 55 1.52 4.65 0.63
CA TRP A 55 1.98 3.37 1.20
C TRP A 55 3.28 3.58 1.95
N GLU A 56 3.38 3.09 3.17
CA GLU A 56 4.56 3.26 4.01
C GLU A 56 5.30 1.93 4.23
N THR A 57 6.63 1.98 4.17
CA THR A 57 7.49 0.82 4.46
C THR A 57 8.71 1.24 5.26
N GLY A 58 8.96 0.52 6.37
CA GLY A 58 10.14 0.70 7.20
C GLY A 58 11.33 -0.11 6.68
N SER A 59 12.54 0.46 6.75
CA SER A 59 13.79 -0.19 6.31
C SER A 59 14.15 -1.48 7.06
N GLN A 60 13.60 -1.68 8.26
CA GLN A 60 13.83 -2.83 9.14
C GLN A 60 12.55 -3.66 9.33
N ASP A 61 11.52 -3.42 8.52
CA ASP A 61 10.29 -4.23 8.56
C ASP A 61 10.57 -5.65 8.06
N LYS A 62 10.58 -6.60 8.99
CA LYS A 62 10.84 -8.02 8.70
C LYS A 62 9.64 -8.74 8.09
N LEU A 63 8.47 -8.09 8.02
CA LEU A 63 7.26 -8.66 7.44
C LEU A 63 7.14 -8.42 5.93
N ILE A 64 7.97 -7.53 5.36
CA ILE A 64 8.08 -7.29 3.93
C ILE A 64 9.40 -7.86 3.45
N VAL A 65 9.33 -8.92 2.66
CA VAL A 65 10.52 -9.59 2.11
C VAL A 65 11.16 -8.69 1.04
N PRO A 66 12.47 -8.42 1.13
CA PRO A 66 13.17 -7.58 0.16
C PRO A 66 12.96 -8.04 -1.29
N GLY A 67 12.73 -7.10 -2.20
CA GLY A 67 12.51 -7.35 -3.63
C GLY A 67 11.05 -7.62 -4.04
N TRP A 68 10.16 -7.95 -3.10
CA TRP A 68 8.73 -8.17 -3.40
C TRP A 68 7.92 -6.88 -3.42
N LYS A 69 8.29 -5.94 -2.57
CA LYS A 69 7.74 -4.58 -2.53
C LYS A 69 7.75 -3.93 -3.91
N GLU A 70 8.85 -4.00 -4.64
CA GLU A 70 9.02 -3.32 -5.93
C GLU A 70 8.04 -3.87 -6.97
N LYS A 71 7.70 -5.16 -6.89
CA LYS A 71 6.66 -5.78 -7.74
C LYS A 71 5.27 -5.23 -7.40
N ALA A 72 4.96 -5.05 -6.11
CA ALA A 72 3.70 -4.44 -5.67
C ALA A 72 3.62 -2.97 -6.10
N VAL A 73 4.67 -2.17 -5.89
CA VAL A 73 4.75 -0.76 -6.31
C VAL A 73 4.52 -0.63 -7.81
N SER A 74 5.20 -1.42 -8.64
CA SER A 74 5.06 -1.35 -10.09
C SER A 74 3.61 -1.56 -10.55
N ARG A 75 2.88 -2.49 -9.93
CA ARG A 75 1.46 -2.75 -10.23
C ARG A 75 0.57 -1.58 -9.84
N LEU A 76 0.74 -1.04 -8.63
CA LEU A 76 0.03 0.15 -8.15
C LEU A 76 0.27 1.36 -9.06
N GLN A 77 1.51 1.61 -9.45
CA GLN A 77 1.88 2.71 -10.35
C GLN A 77 1.19 2.60 -11.71
N ARG A 78 1.08 1.39 -12.27
CA ARG A 78 0.34 1.19 -13.53
C ARG A 78 -1.14 1.55 -13.39
N ALA A 79 -1.78 1.14 -12.30
CA ALA A 79 -3.19 1.47 -12.06
C ALA A 79 -3.41 2.98 -11.88
N TYR A 80 -2.57 3.64 -11.08
CA TYR A 80 -2.66 5.09 -10.88
C TYR A 80 -2.38 5.88 -12.17
N LYS A 81 -1.40 5.45 -12.97
CA LYS A 81 -1.16 6.00 -14.31
C LYS A 81 -2.37 5.83 -15.23
N ALA A 82 -2.98 4.64 -15.26
CA ALA A 82 -4.16 4.37 -16.07
C ALA A 82 -5.38 5.21 -15.63
N SER A 83 -5.49 5.51 -14.33
CA SER A 83 -6.53 6.40 -13.79
C SER A 83 -6.32 7.88 -14.11
N GLY A 84 -5.21 8.26 -14.78
CA GLY A 84 -4.87 9.64 -15.11
C GLY A 84 -4.34 10.47 -13.93
N HIS A 85 -4.04 9.84 -12.79
CA HIS A 85 -3.63 10.54 -11.56
C HIS A 85 -2.38 9.93 -10.92
N PRO A 86 -1.27 9.75 -11.65
CA PRO A 86 -0.06 9.10 -11.12
C PRO A 86 0.47 9.75 -9.83
N ASP A 87 0.37 11.09 -9.71
CA ASP A 87 0.88 11.87 -8.58
C ASP A 87 0.07 11.68 -7.28
N ARG A 88 -1.04 10.94 -7.32
CA ARG A 88 -1.86 10.63 -6.15
C ARG A 88 -1.44 9.35 -5.43
N LEU A 89 -0.50 8.59 -5.98
CA LEU A 89 0.16 7.47 -5.31
C LEU A 89 1.54 7.91 -4.81
N GLN A 90 1.83 7.67 -3.53
CA GLN A 90 3.14 7.89 -2.94
C GLN A 90 3.61 6.64 -2.22
N ILE A 91 4.91 6.34 -2.31
CA ILE A 91 5.57 5.28 -1.55
C ILE A 91 6.53 5.96 -0.59
N HIS A 92 6.17 5.98 0.69
CA HIS A 92 6.96 6.55 1.76
C HIS A 92 7.89 5.49 2.37
N ASN A 93 9.19 5.73 2.27
CA ASN A 93 10.21 4.87 2.84
C ASN A 93 10.81 5.57 4.05
N PHE A 94 10.79 4.93 5.21
CA PHE A 94 11.32 5.50 6.45
C PHE A 94 12.31 4.55 7.13
N GLU A 95 13.13 5.11 8.00
CA GLU A 95 14.04 4.33 8.83
C GLU A 95 13.30 3.72 10.03
N GLY A 96 13.28 2.40 10.13
CA GLY A 96 12.72 1.68 11.27
C GLY A 96 11.92 0.42 10.93
N GLY A 97 11.32 -0.18 11.96
CA GLY A 97 10.60 -1.45 11.87
C GLY A 97 9.14 -1.36 11.41
N HIS A 98 8.35 -2.40 11.73
CA HIS A 98 6.93 -2.51 11.38
C HIS A 98 6.06 -1.57 12.23
N ARG A 99 5.86 -0.33 11.75
CA ARG A 99 5.03 0.69 12.40
C ARG A 99 4.43 1.66 11.37
N TRP A 100 3.40 2.39 11.79
CA TRP A 100 2.92 3.57 11.08
C TRP A 100 3.84 4.76 11.37
N ASP A 101 4.28 5.49 10.33
CA ASP A 101 5.27 6.58 10.46
C ASP A 101 4.63 7.96 10.31
N GLY A 102 3.80 8.16 9.28
CA GLY A 102 2.95 9.33 9.13
C GLY A 102 3.63 10.61 8.67
N THR A 103 4.96 10.67 8.62
CA THR A 103 5.71 11.90 8.32
C THR A 103 5.38 12.49 6.95
N THR A 104 5.19 11.64 5.92
CA THR A 104 4.72 12.08 4.59
C THR A 104 3.20 12.27 4.55
N ALA A 105 2.45 11.47 5.28
CA ALA A 105 0.99 11.46 5.18
C ALA A 105 0.31 12.64 5.89
N LEU A 106 0.78 13.02 7.09
CA LEU A 106 0.16 14.05 7.92
C LEU A 106 0.07 15.41 7.21
N PRO A 107 1.14 15.96 6.60
CA PRO A 107 1.04 17.24 5.89
C PRO A 107 0.05 17.21 4.72
N ILE A 108 -0.08 16.07 4.03
CA ILE A 108 -1.04 15.91 2.93
C ILE A 108 -2.46 15.90 3.47
N ILE A 109 -2.70 15.18 4.56
CA ILE A 109 -4.00 15.11 5.23
C ILE A 109 -4.41 16.50 5.71
N GLU A 110 -3.52 17.24 6.39
CA GLU A 110 -3.79 18.60 6.87
C GLU A 110 -4.18 19.52 5.72
N LYS A 111 -3.37 19.54 4.65
CA LYS A 111 -3.63 20.37 3.47
C LYS A 111 -4.93 20.01 2.74
N LYS A 112 -5.24 18.72 2.59
CA LYS A 112 -6.33 18.25 1.72
C LYS A 112 -7.66 18.09 2.44
N LEU A 113 -7.66 17.78 3.74
CA LEU A 113 -8.87 17.51 4.51
C LEU A 113 -9.18 18.59 5.53
N LEU A 114 -8.16 19.27 6.08
CA LEU A 114 -8.34 20.29 7.11
C LEU A 114 -8.16 21.72 6.58
N GLY A 115 -7.59 21.87 5.38
CA GLY A 115 -7.34 23.18 4.77
C GLY A 115 -6.30 24.02 5.53
N ARG A 116 -5.42 23.35 6.28
CA ARG A 116 -4.31 23.96 7.03
C ARG A 116 -3.00 23.84 6.26
#